data_AF-A0A3B9Q2H0-F1
#
_entry.id   AF-A0A3B9Q2H0-F1
#
_cell.length_a   1.000
_cell.length_b   1.000
_cell.length_c   1.000
_cell.angle_alpha   90.00
_cell.angle_beta   90.00
_cell.angle_gamma   90.00
#
_symmetry.space_group_name_H-M   'P 1'
#
loop_
_entity.id
_entity.type
_entity.pdbx_description
1 polymer ?
#
loop_
_entity_poly.entity_id
_entity_poly.type
_entity_poly.pdbx_seq_one_letter_code
_entity_poly.pdbx_strand_id
1 'polypeptide(L)'
;MIDLAAKEKEILSGLKDFQLATVNRVDDLFRNGYHRVLVADEVGLGKTLVAKGVIAKMACFHQKRSTKDLFKVIYVCSNQSIAGQNLKKLKVHAGVKVDGLSDTRLSMQHLKIYEQMHDPTIREGFVQLIPLTPGTSFTMTGGSGSVLERALIYAIFRRIYFFKPYLPQLEELMTSYATKSWPYWSDRFEQLVLEVDQKSDGAYLHHILKKVSDRLEADPELLRLAEKVFASIETIGYLKTQKANYLISQFRKMMAEISVEMMDADLVIMDEFQRFPELIKLDEDNETAMLACF
;
A
#
# COMPACT_ATOMS: atom_id res chain seq x y z
N MET A 1 15.86 -19.13 6.39
CA MET A 1 14.97 -18.42 7.35
C MET A 1 15.88 -17.87 8.43
N ILE A 2 15.87 -16.56 8.63
CA ILE A 2 16.79 -15.91 9.55
C ILE A 2 16.51 -16.29 11.01
N ASP A 3 17.56 -16.36 11.83
CA ASP A 3 17.40 -16.38 13.29
C ASP A 3 16.98 -14.99 13.78
N LEU A 4 15.66 -14.76 13.83
CA LEU A 4 15.08 -13.50 14.31
C LEU A 4 15.42 -13.22 15.78
N ALA A 5 15.65 -14.25 16.61
CA ALA A 5 16.03 -14.04 18.00
C ALA A 5 17.47 -13.49 18.10
N ALA A 6 18.40 -14.05 17.31
CA ALA A 6 19.74 -13.49 17.19
C ALA A 6 19.70 -12.07 16.61
N LYS A 7 18.88 -11.82 15.58
CA LYS A 7 18.73 -10.50 14.96
C LYS A 7 18.10 -9.46 15.90
N GLU A 8 17.10 -9.86 16.67
CA GLU A 8 16.51 -9.04 17.75
C GLU A 8 17.61 -8.63 18.74
N LYS A 9 18.38 -9.60 19.24
CA LYS A 9 19.47 -9.32 20.20
C LYS A 9 20.51 -8.36 19.62
N GLU A 10 20.92 -8.55 18.36
CA GLU A 10 21.84 -7.65 17.66
C GLU A 10 21.27 -6.22 17.59
N ILE A 11 20.02 -6.06 17.14
CA ILE A 11 19.37 -4.76 17.00
C ILE A 11 19.25 -4.07 18.37
N LEU A 12 18.80 -4.79 19.40
CA LEU A 12 18.63 -4.24 20.74
C LEU A 12 19.96 -3.85 21.40
N SER A 13 21.04 -4.59 21.12
CA SER A 13 22.38 -4.26 21.64
C SER A 13 22.97 -2.96 21.07
N GLY A 14 22.50 -2.52 19.90
CA GLY A 14 22.89 -1.25 19.30
C GLY A 14 22.11 -0.04 19.80
N LEU A 15 21.12 -0.23 20.67
CA LEU A 15 20.31 0.86 21.24
C LEU A 15 20.98 1.44 22.49
N LYS A 16 20.78 2.75 22.71
CA LYS A 16 21.11 3.38 23.99
C LYS A 16 20.17 2.88 25.09
N ASP A 17 20.59 3.03 26.35
CA ASP A 17 19.83 2.63 27.53
C ASP A 17 18.39 3.17 27.54
N PHE A 18 18.19 4.47 27.28
CA PHE A 18 16.87 5.08 27.22
C PHE A 18 16.04 4.58 26.03
N GLN A 19 16.67 4.33 24.88
CA GLN A 19 15.98 3.79 23.69
C GLN A 19 15.52 2.36 23.95
N LEU A 20 16.37 1.54 24.57
CA LEU A 20 16.06 0.17 24.96
C LEU A 20 14.95 0.13 26.01
N ALA A 21 14.98 1.03 26.99
CA ALA A 21 13.91 1.18 27.97
C ALA A 21 12.56 1.50 27.30
N THR A 22 12.55 2.44 26.35
CA THR A 22 11.34 2.76 25.56
C THR A 22 10.86 1.55 24.76
N VAL A 23 11.74 0.83 24.05
CA VAL A 23 11.37 -0.38 23.30
C VAL A 23 10.75 -1.44 24.21
N ASN A 24 11.36 -1.69 25.36
CA ASN A 24 10.85 -2.67 26.33
C ASN A 24 9.49 -2.24 26.90
N ARG A 25 9.30 -0.94 27.16
CA ARG A 25 8.02 -0.44 27.65
C ARG A 25 6.91 -0.57 26.59
N VAL A 26 7.22 -0.27 25.32
CA VAL A 26 6.25 -0.42 24.22
C VAL A 26 5.85 -1.90 24.04
N ASP A 27 6.81 -2.82 24.05
CA ASP A 27 6.57 -4.27 23.96
C ASP A 27 5.72 -4.78 25.14
N ASP A 28 6.02 -4.33 26.37
CA ASP A 28 5.22 -4.63 27.57
C ASP A 28 3.78 -4.13 27.43
N LEU A 29 3.57 -2.88 26.98
CA LEU A 29 2.23 -2.34 26.77
C LEU A 29 1.44 -3.17 25.75
N PHE A 30 2.01 -3.50 24.60
CA PHE A 30 1.33 -4.33 23.60
C PHE A 30 0.95 -5.72 24.15
N ARG A 31 1.85 -6.36 24.90
CA ARG A 31 1.58 -7.69 25.52
C ARG A 31 0.50 -7.66 26.59
N ASN A 32 0.29 -6.50 27.23
CA ASN A 32 -0.75 -6.29 28.23
C ASN A 32 -2.07 -5.77 27.62
N GLY A 33 -2.26 -5.88 26.30
CA GLY A 33 -3.53 -5.59 25.62
C GLY A 33 -3.74 -4.13 25.24
N TYR A 34 -2.72 -3.26 25.33
CA TYR A 34 -2.80 -1.93 24.74
C TYR A 34 -2.62 -2.03 23.23
N HIS A 35 -3.50 -1.40 22.46
CA HIS A 35 -3.45 -1.43 20.99
C HIS A 35 -2.81 -0.19 20.38
N ARG A 36 -2.69 0.90 21.15
CA ARG A 36 -2.13 2.19 20.69
C ARG A 36 -1.14 2.71 21.72
N VAL A 37 0.07 3.06 21.27
CA VAL A 37 1.14 3.58 22.13
C VAL A 37 1.75 4.82 21.47
N LEU A 38 1.82 5.92 22.22
CA LEU A 38 2.46 7.16 21.78
C LEU A 38 3.85 7.28 22.41
N VAL A 39 4.88 7.42 21.56
CA VAL A 39 6.26 7.67 22.00
C VAL A 39 6.58 9.14 21.82
N ALA A 40 6.65 9.88 22.93
CA ALA A 40 6.85 11.33 22.96
C ALA A 40 8.30 11.70 23.31
N ASP A 41 9.25 11.31 22.46
CA ASP A 41 10.66 11.68 22.61
C ASP A 41 10.97 13.04 21.96
N GLU A 42 12.04 13.72 22.38
CA GLU A 42 12.57 14.89 21.70
C GLU A 42 13.10 14.57 20.28
N VAL A 43 13.20 15.61 19.44
CA VAL A 43 13.75 15.49 18.08
C VAL A 43 15.21 15.07 18.16
N GLY A 44 15.63 14.13 17.30
CA GLY A 44 17.01 13.65 17.26
C GLY A 44 17.35 12.52 18.23
N LEU A 45 16.46 12.13 19.15
CA LEU A 45 16.68 11.01 20.10
C LEU A 45 16.62 9.61 19.47
N GLY A 46 16.43 9.52 18.16
CA GLY A 46 16.47 8.25 17.43
C GLY A 46 15.16 7.45 17.48
N LYS A 47 14.00 8.11 17.40
CA LYS A 47 12.68 7.45 17.33
C LYS A 47 12.58 6.34 16.27
N THR A 48 13.25 6.49 15.12
CA THR A 48 13.32 5.43 14.10
C THR A 48 14.08 4.18 14.57
N LEU A 49 15.09 4.33 15.44
CA LEU A 49 15.80 3.20 16.06
C LEU A 49 14.94 2.51 17.12
N VAL A 50 14.19 3.28 17.90
CA VAL A 50 13.17 2.75 18.82
C VAL A 50 12.14 1.95 18.03
N ALA A 51 11.56 2.51 16.97
CA ALA A 51 10.62 1.83 16.08
C ALA A 51 11.20 0.53 15.50
N LYS A 52 12.46 0.54 15.05
CA LYS A 52 13.16 -0.67 14.60
C LYS A 52 13.26 -1.75 15.69
N GLY A 53 13.60 -1.34 16.92
CA GLY A 53 13.64 -2.25 18.07
C GLY A 53 12.28 -2.87 18.37
N VAL A 54 11.21 -2.06 18.32
CA VAL A 54 9.82 -2.55 18.49
C VAL A 54 9.45 -3.55 17.40
N ILE A 55 9.73 -3.26 16.12
CA ILE A 55 9.51 -4.21 15.02
C ILE A 55 10.22 -5.53 15.31
N ALA A 56 11.49 -5.49 15.73
CA ALA A 56 12.28 -6.70 15.98
C ALA A 56 11.67 -7.56 17.11
N LYS A 57 11.30 -6.96 18.25
CA LYS A 57 10.67 -7.69 19.36
C LYS A 57 9.32 -8.29 18.96
N MET A 58 8.48 -7.51 18.30
CA MET A 58 7.13 -7.95 17.89
C MET A 58 7.21 -9.02 16.81
N ALA A 59 8.08 -8.89 15.81
CA ALA A 59 8.29 -9.90 14.78
C ALA A 59 8.78 -11.24 15.39
N CYS A 60 9.75 -11.20 16.32
CA CYS A 60 10.21 -12.40 17.02
C CYS A 60 9.11 -13.04 17.87
N PHE A 61 8.27 -12.24 18.53
CA PHE A 61 7.13 -12.73 19.28
C PHE A 61 6.08 -13.40 18.38
N HIS A 62 5.74 -12.77 17.25
CA HIS A 62 4.78 -13.29 16.28
C HIS A 62 5.29 -14.57 15.61
N GLN A 63 6.57 -14.65 15.24
CA GLN A 63 7.12 -15.86 14.60
C GLN A 63 6.97 -17.12 15.49
N LYS A 64 7.01 -16.96 16.82
CA LYS A 64 6.89 -18.07 17.77
C LYS A 64 5.45 -18.51 18.04
N ARG A 65 4.46 -17.69 17.69
CA ARG A 65 3.05 -17.87 18.11
C ARG A 65 2.05 -17.89 16.95
N SER A 66 2.41 -17.31 15.83
CA SER A 66 1.54 -17.13 14.68
C SER A 66 1.84 -18.16 13.60
N THR A 67 0.81 -18.55 12.86
CA THR A 67 0.95 -19.32 11.61
C THR A 67 1.08 -18.40 10.39
N LYS A 68 1.12 -17.07 10.57
CA LYS A 68 1.29 -16.12 9.46
C LYS A 68 2.67 -16.29 8.80
N ASP A 69 2.68 -16.22 7.47
CA ASP A 69 3.89 -16.30 6.64
C ASP A 69 4.84 -15.11 6.85
N LEU A 70 4.30 -13.93 7.18
CA LEU A 70 5.03 -12.67 7.32
C LEU A 70 4.43 -11.82 8.44
N PHE A 71 5.27 -11.06 9.13
CA PHE A 71 4.91 -9.96 10.03
C PHE A 71 4.84 -8.66 9.23
N LYS A 72 3.63 -8.14 9.03
CA LYS A 72 3.37 -6.98 8.17
C LYS A 72 3.35 -5.68 8.99
N VAL A 73 4.23 -4.76 8.61
CA VAL A 73 4.40 -3.47 9.26
C VAL A 73 4.02 -2.35 8.30
N ILE A 74 2.95 -1.63 8.62
CA ILE A 74 2.61 -0.39 7.90
C ILE A 74 3.46 0.75 8.47
N TYR A 75 4.16 1.46 7.61
CA TYR A 75 4.90 2.66 7.96
C TYR A 75 4.27 3.90 7.31
N VAL A 76 3.59 4.70 8.12
CA VAL A 76 2.95 5.94 7.70
C VAL A 76 3.92 7.10 7.89
N CYS A 77 4.15 7.87 6.83
CA CYS A 77 5.07 9.00 6.85
C CYS A 77 4.53 10.18 6.03
N SER A 78 4.92 11.40 6.41
CA SER A 78 4.33 12.60 5.81
C SER A 78 4.98 12.99 4.50
N ASN A 79 6.20 12.48 4.26
CA ASN A 79 7.04 12.89 3.15
C ASN A 79 7.70 11.68 2.48
N GLN A 80 7.44 11.51 1.18
CA GLN A 80 8.00 10.44 0.36
C GLN A 80 9.54 10.44 0.33
N SER A 81 10.19 11.61 0.40
CA SER A 81 11.67 11.68 0.37
C SER A 81 12.31 11.17 1.67
N ILE A 82 11.67 11.45 2.81
CA ILE A 82 12.10 10.99 4.15
C ILE A 82 11.77 9.51 4.33
N ALA A 83 10.66 9.05 3.73
CA ALA A 83 10.24 7.66 3.76
C ALA A 83 11.37 6.71 3.35
N GLY A 84 12.09 7.00 2.27
CA GLY A 84 13.15 6.10 1.79
C GLY A 84 14.32 5.95 2.75
N GLN A 85 14.70 7.05 3.41
CA GLN A 85 15.77 7.02 4.40
C GLN A 85 15.34 6.30 5.68
N ASN A 86 14.12 6.56 6.15
CA ASN A 86 13.60 5.90 7.36
C ASN A 86 13.31 4.42 7.12
N LEU A 87 12.75 4.05 5.97
CA LEU A 87 12.54 2.64 5.59
C LEU A 87 13.84 1.86 5.57
N LYS A 88 14.94 2.43 5.05
CA LYS A 88 16.27 1.78 5.12
C LYS A 88 16.72 1.51 6.55
N LYS A 89 16.43 2.42 7.49
CA LYS A 89 16.78 2.26 8.91
C LYS A 89 15.89 1.20 9.59
N LEU A 90 14.60 1.17 9.25
CA LEU A 90 13.59 0.25 9.83
C LEU A 90 13.77 -1.21 9.40
N LYS A 91 14.54 -1.48 8.35
CA LYS A 91 14.84 -2.87 7.92
C LYS A 91 15.44 -3.69 9.05
N VAL A 92 14.79 -4.82 9.35
CA VAL A 92 15.31 -5.85 10.26
C VAL A 92 16.32 -6.74 9.53
N HIS A 93 16.07 -7.05 8.26
CA HIS A 93 16.95 -7.88 7.42
C HIS A 93 17.65 -7.04 6.34
N ALA A 94 18.99 -7.15 6.26
CA ALA A 94 19.82 -6.33 5.39
C ALA A 94 19.67 -6.66 3.89
N GLY A 95 19.32 -7.90 3.56
CA GLY A 95 19.11 -8.34 2.17
C GLY A 95 17.86 -7.77 1.51
N VAL A 96 16.91 -7.26 2.31
CA VAL A 96 15.64 -6.71 1.81
C VAL A 96 15.92 -5.49 0.96
N LYS A 97 15.63 -5.55 -0.34
CA LYS A 97 15.59 -4.36 -1.19
C LYS A 97 14.31 -3.59 -0.85
N VAL A 98 14.45 -2.28 -0.66
CA VAL A 98 13.29 -1.38 -0.68
C VAL A 98 13.39 -0.76 -2.05
N ASP A 99 12.73 -1.40 -3.01
CA ASP A 99 12.65 -0.85 -4.35
C ASP A 99 11.97 0.51 -4.29
N GLY A 100 12.39 1.36 -5.22
CA GLY A 100 12.22 2.81 -5.20
C GLY A 100 10.86 3.27 -4.66
N LEU A 101 10.92 4.38 -3.93
CA LEU A 101 9.82 5.16 -3.38
C LEU A 101 8.75 5.62 -4.40
N SER A 102 8.84 5.18 -5.64
CA SER A 102 8.00 5.63 -6.75
C SER A 102 6.53 5.24 -6.61
N ASP A 103 6.13 4.45 -5.60
CA ASP A 103 4.70 4.28 -5.31
C ASP A 103 4.40 3.97 -3.85
N THR A 104 4.18 5.04 -3.09
CA THR A 104 3.55 5.00 -1.75
C THR A 104 2.05 5.27 -1.83
N ARG A 105 1.48 5.25 -3.04
CA ARG A 105 0.04 5.44 -3.31
C ARG A 105 -0.69 4.17 -2.92
N LEU A 106 -1.78 4.34 -2.18
CA LEU A 106 -2.59 3.24 -1.68
C LEU A 106 -3.19 2.39 -2.81
N SER A 107 -3.68 3.01 -3.87
CA SER A 107 -4.23 2.37 -5.08
C SER A 107 -3.30 1.39 -5.79
N MET A 108 -2.00 1.36 -5.44
CA MET A 108 -0.99 0.53 -6.08
C MET A 108 -0.30 -0.44 -5.11
N GLN A 109 -0.65 -0.41 -3.82
CA GLN A 109 0.03 -1.26 -2.84
C GLN A 109 -0.27 -2.74 -3.05
N HIS A 110 -1.43 -3.11 -3.61
CA HIS A 110 -1.74 -4.50 -3.91
C HIS A 110 -0.65 -5.21 -4.75
N LEU A 111 -0.07 -4.55 -5.76
CA LEU A 111 1.00 -5.12 -6.58
C LEU A 111 2.27 -5.35 -5.75
N LYS A 112 2.67 -4.35 -4.96
CA LYS A 112 3.89 -4.43 -4.12
C LYS A 112 3.75 -5.44 -2.99
N ILE A 113 2.55 -5.54 -2.40
CA ILE A 113 2.26 -6.50 -1.33
C ILE A 113 2.47 -7.92 -1.86
N TYR A 114 1.93 -8.24 -3.04
CA TYR A 114 2.16 -9.53 -3.68
C TYR A 114 3.62 -9.75 -4.07
N GLU A 115 4.26 -8.77 -4.71
CA GLU A 115 5.67 -8.88 -5.07
C GLU A 115 6.55 -9.25 -3.87
N GLN A 116 6.35 -8.56 -2.73
CA GLN A 116 7.10 -8.81 -1.51
C GLN A 116 6.74 -10.12 -0.81
N MET A 117 5.46 -10.53 -0.83
CA MET A 117 5.02 -11.82 -0.28
C MET A 117 5.71 -13.02 -0.95
N HIS A 118 6.09 -12.85 -2.22
CA HIS A 118 6.75 -13.86 -3.04
C HIS A 118 8.26 -13.58 -3.25
N ASP A 119 8.84 -12.57 -2.60
CA ASP A 119 10.28 -12.32 -2.60
C ASP A 119 10.97 -13.23 -1.57
N PRO A 120 11.89 -14.14 -1.99
CA PRO A 120 12.57 -15.06 -1.08
C PRO A 120 13.33 -14.35 0.06
N THR A 121 13.87 -13.16 -0.20
CA THR A 121 14.65 -12.36 0.76
C THR A 121 13.76 -11.72 1.82
N ILE A 122 12.54 -11.31 1.44
CA ILE A 122 11.52 -10.82 2.37
C ILE A 122 11.01 -11.97 3.22
N ARG A 123 10.65 -13.10 2.58
CA ARG A 123 10.19 -14.32 3.26
C ARG A 123 11.23 -14.84 4.26
N GLU A 124 12.50 -14.83 3.88
CA GLU A 124 13.58 -15.18 4.80
C GLU A 124 13.69 -14.23 5.99
N GLY A 125 13.49 -12.92 5.75
CA GLY A 125 13.53 -11.88 6.77
C GLY A 125 12.28 -11.80 7.65
N PHE A 126 11.18 -12.49 7.30
CA PHE A 126 9.87 -12.54 7.97
C PHE A 126 9.11 -11.21 8.07
N VAL A 127 9.77 -10.05 7.93
CA VAL A 127 9.15 -8.73 8.09
C VAL A 127 8.89 -8.08 6.74
N GLN A 128 7.62 -7.75 6.48
CA GLN A 128 7.18 -6.98 5.32
C GLN A 128 6.92 -5.53 5.73
N LEU A 129 7.60 -4.57 5.09
CA LEU A 129 7.41 -3.14 5.35
C LEU A 129 6.61 -2.49 4.21
N ILE A 130 5.44 -1.92 4.55
CA ILE A 130 4.50 -1.31 3.61
C ILE A 130 4.45 0.21 3.87
N PRO A 131 5.13 1.03 3.06
CA PRO A 131 5.14 2.47 3.27
C PRO A 131 3.89 3.17 2.71
N LEU A 132 3.30 4.05 3.52
CA LEU A 132 2.15 4.87 3.13
C LEU A 132 2.43 6.36 3.32
N THR A 133 1.98 7.16 2.35
CA THR A 133 1.97 8.62 2.47
C THR A 133 0.54 9.17 2.42
N PRO A 134 0.00 9.70 3.53
CA PRO A 134 -1.41 10.03 3.62
C PRO A 134 -1.91 11.12 2.67
N GLY A 135 -1.19 12.23 2.53
CA GLY A 135 -1.59 13.36 1.67
C GLY A 135 -1.55 13.09 0.16
N THR A 136 -1.38 11.83 -0.21
CA THR A 136 -1.12 11.33 -1.54
C THR A 136 -1.94 10.05 -1.78
N SER A 137 -2.14 9.27 -0.72
CA SER A 137 -2.97 8.06 -0.72
C SER A 137 -4.44 8.28 -0.36
N PHE A 138 -4.77 9.33 0.43
CA PHE A 138 -6.14 9.54 0.93
C PHE A 138 -6.82 10.79 0.39
N THR A 139 -6.07 11.80 -0.08
CA THR A 139 -6.63 12.96 -0.79
C THR A 139 -6.84 12.61 -2.26
N MET A 140 -7.93 11.91 -2.56
CA MET A 140 -8.42 11.73 -3.92
C MET A 140 -9.08 13.03 -4.39
N THR A 141 -8.27 14.02 -4.76
CA THR A 141 -8.79 15.20 -5.46
C THR A 141 -9.37 14.76 -6.81
N GLY A 142 -10.36 15.50 -7.33
CA GLY A 142 -11.10 15.14 -8.57
C GLY A 142 -10.29 15.12 -9.88
N GLY A 143 -8.96 15.02 -9.81
CA GLY A 143 -8.07 14.82 -10.95
C GLY A 143 -7.88 13.34 -11.31
N SER A 144 -7.24 13.08 -12.45
CA SER A 144 -7.06 11.73 -13.01
C SER A 144 -5.95 10.88 -12.35
N GLY A 145 -5.36 11.34 -11.24
CA GLY A 145 -4.25 10.65 -10.57
C GLY A 145 -2.94 10.64 -11.38
N SER A 146 -1.98 9.82 -10.96
CA SER A 146 -0.71 9.66 -11.70
C SER A 146 -0.88 8.74 -12.92
N VAL A 147 0.00 8.87 -13.91
CA VAL A 147 0.05 7.93 -15.04
C VAL A 147 0.36 6.50 -14.59
N LEU A 148 1.11 6.33 -13.50
CA LEU A 148 1.48 5.02 -12.95
C LEU A 148 0.25 4.29 -12.40
N GLU A 149 -0.58 5.01 -11.64
CA GLU A 149 -1.85 4.47 -11.10
C GLU A 149 -2.76 4.01 -12.24
N ARG A 150 -2.93 4.87 -13.26
CA ARG A 150 -3.80 4.55 -14.40
C ARG A 150 -3.27 3.40 -15.25
N ALA A 151 -1.95 3.29 -15.43
CA ALA A 151 -1.34 2.18 -16.15
C ALA A 151 -1.52 0.84 -15.42
N LEU A 152 -1.34 0.81 -14.10
CA LEU A 152 -1.62 -0.39 -13.30
C LEU A 152 -3.10 -0.77 -13.32
N ILE A 153 -4.00 0.21 -13.17
CA ILE A 153 -5.45 -0.01 -13.29
C ILE A 153 -5.77 -0.59 -14.66
N TYR A 154 -5.26 -0.02 -15.74
CA TYR A 154 -5.50 -0.52 -17.10
C TYR A 154 -5.03 -1.95 -17.28
N ALA A 155 -3.83 -2.29 -16.80
CA ALA A 155 -3.30 -3.66 -16.84
C ALA A 155 -4.25 -4.64 -16.14
N ILE A 156 -4.88 -4.29 -15.02
CA ILE A 156 -5.87 -5.15 -14.38
C ILE A 156 -7.21 -5.14 -15.13
N PHE A 157 -7.77 -3.97 -15.40
CA PHE A 157 -9.16 -3.80 -15.85
C PHE A 157 -9.38 -4.35 -17.27
N ARG A 158 -8.38 -4.29 -18.16
CA ARG A 158 -8.47 -4.88 -19.51
C ARG A 158 -8.67 -6.40 -19.53
N ARG A 159 -8.50 -7.07 -18.38
CA ARG A 159 -8.71 -8.52 -18.20
C ARG A 159 -10.12 -8.87 -17.69
N ILE A 160 -10.87 -7.90 -17.18
CA ILE A 160 -12.24 -8.09 -16.67
C ILE A 160 -13.23 -8.17 -17.84
N TYR A 161 -14.20 -9.08 -17.77
CA TYR A 161 -15.17 -9.35 -18.84
C TYR A 161 -15.93 -8.10 -19.29
N PHE A 162 -16.45 -7.31 -18.34
CA PHE A 162 -17.22 -6.09 -18.60
C PHE A 162 -16.49 -5.09 -19.51
N PHE A 163 -15.17 -4.93 -19.37
CA PHE A 163 -14.42 -3.94 -20.14
C PHE A 163 -13.98 -4.42 -21.54
N LYS A 164 -14.15 -5.70 -21.89
CA LYS A 164 -13.71 -6.24 -23.19
C LYS A 164 -14.31 -5.53 -24.41
N PRO A 165 -15.60 -5.12 -24.42
CA PRO A 165 -16.17 -4.37 -25.53
C PRO A 165 -15.67 -2.91 -25.61
N TYR A 166 -15.08 -2.38 -24.52
CA TYR A 166 -14.73 -0.98 -24.35
C TYR A 166 -13.21 -0.73 -24.28
N LEU A 167 -12.38 -1.67 -24.74
CA LEU A 167 -10.93 -1.56 -24.57
C LEU A 167 -10.34 -0.25 -25.16
N PRO A 168 -10.72 0.21 -26.37
CA PRO A 168 -10.23 1.49 -26.89
C PRO A 168 -10.59 2.68 -25.99
N GLN A 169 -11.82 2.72 -25.48
CA GLN A 169 -12.33 3.81 -24.65
C GLN A 169 -11.74 3.77 -23.24
N LEU A 170 -11.53 2.56 -22.69
CA LEU A 170 -10.83 2.36 -21.43
C LEU A 170 -9.37 2.81 -21.53
N GLU A 171 -8.69 2.48 -22.63
CA GLU A 171 -7.32 2.92 -22.86
C GLU A 171 -7.22 4.44 -23.04
N GLU A 172 -8.14 5.07 -23.78
CA GLU A 172 -8.18 6.52 -23.91
C GLU A 172 -8.46 7.20 -22.55
N LEU A 173 -9.40 6.66 -21.77
CA LEU A 173 -9.71 7.12 -20.42
C LEU A 173 -8.47 7.06 -19.51
N MET A 174 -7.74 5.94 -19.54
CA MET A 174 -6.54 5.76 -18.71
C MET A 174 -5.32 6.52 -19.24
N THR A 175 -5.26 6.81 -20.54
CA THR A 175 -4.27 7.73 -21.12
C THR A 175 -4.44 9.12 -20.54
N SER A 176 -5.68 9.62 -20.49
CA SER A 176 -6.00 10.96 -19.99
C SER A 176 -5.12 12.01 -20.70
N TYR A 177 -4.41 12.86 -19.96
CA TYR A 177 -3.49 13.86 -20.50
C TYR A 177 -2.06 13.32 -20.79
N ALA A 178 -1.77 12.05 -20.46
CA ALA A 178 -0.42 11.50 -20.43
C ALA A 178 0.02 10.84 -21.77
N THR A 179 -0.44 11.37 -22.90
CA THR A 179 -0.28 10.75 -24.24
C THR A 179 1.16 10.39 -24.61
N LYS A 180 2.15 11.18 -24.19
CA LYS A 180 3.57 10.93 -24.48
C LYS A 180 4.18 9.79 -23.65
N SER A 181 3.81 9.71 -22.37
CA SER A 181 4.38 8.72 -21.43
C SER A 181 3.56 7.43 -21.34
N TRP A 182 2.31 7.46 -21.81
CA TRP A 182 1.36 6.34 -21.69
C TRP A 182 1.89 5.04 -22.30
N PRO A 183 2.40 4.98 -23.55
CA PRO A 183 2.82 3.72 -24.14
C PRO A 183 3.85 2.99 -23.27
N TYR A 184 4.89 3.71 -22.84
CA TYR A 184 5.93 3.17 -21.96
C TYR A 184 5.36 2.62 -20.64
N TRP A 185 4.51 3.39 -19.95
CA TRP A 185 4.00 2.96 -18.65
C TRP A 185 2.96 1.86 -18.74
N SER A 186 2.08 1.89 -19.75
CA SER A 186 1.10 0.83 -19.98
C SER A 186 1.79 -0.52 -20.23
N ASP A 187 2.81 -0.55 -21.09
CA ASP A 187 3.62 -1.76 -21.35
C ASP A 187 4.39 -2.19 -20.10
N ARG A 188 5.01 -1.24 -19.38
CA ARG A 188 5.78 -1.56 -18.18
C ARG A 188 4.92 -2.18 -17.09
N PHE A 189 3.71 -1.66 -16.84
CA PHE A 189 2.82 -2.20 -15.84
C PHE A 189 2.16 -3.52 -16.27
N GLU A 190 1.89 -3.70 -17.56
CA GLU A 190 1.49 -5.00 -18.10
C GLU A 190 2.55 -6.07 -17.81
N GLN A 191 3.84 -5.77 -18.06
CA GLN A 191 4.95 -6.67 -17.73
C GLN A 191 5.05 -6.93 -16.23
N LEU A 192 5.03 -5.88 -15.39
CA LEU A 192 5.12 -6.04 -13.94
C LEU A 192 3.98 -6.89 -13.37
N VAL A 193 2.75 -6.69 -13.85
CA VAL A 193 1.59 -7.50 -13.43
C VAL A 193 1.82 -8.97 -13.78
N LEU A 194 2.30 -9.27 -14.98
CA LEU A 194 2.59 -10.65 -15.40
C LEU A 194 3.77 -11.25 -14.63
N GLU A 195 4.83 -10.48 -14.35
CA GLU A 195 5.98 -10.92 -13.55
C GLU A 195 5.55 -11.28 -12.12
N VAL A 196 4.75 -10.43 -11.48
CA VAL A 196 4.22 -10.70 -10.12
C VAL A 196 3.27 -11.89 -10.14
N ASP A 197 2.39 -11.98 -11.14
CA ASP A 197 1.48 -13.11 -11.29
C ASP A 197 2.22 -14.43 -11.43
N GLN A 198 3.24 -14.46 -12.29
CA GLN A 198 4.09 -15.63 -12.48
C GLN A 198 4.83 -16.02 -11.19
N LYS A 199 5.41 -15.07 -10.45
CA LYS A 199 6.06 -15.32 -9.15
C LYS A 199 5.10 -15.85 -8.08
N SER A 200 3.81 -15.59 -8.26
CA SER A 200 2.74 -16.02 -7.36
C SER A 200 1.97 -17.25 -7.87
N ASP A 201 2.46 -17.93 -8.91
CA ASP A 201 1.79 -19.07 -9.56
C ASP A 201 0.33 -18.77 -9.97
N GLY A 202 0.07 -17.55 -10.44
CA GLY A 202 -1.26 -17.09 -10.86
C GLY A 202 -2.17 -16.57 -9.75
N ALA A 203 -1.73 -16.62 -8.49
CA ALA A 203 -2.55 -16.21 -7.34
C ALA A 203 -2.87 -14.71 -7.34
N TYR A 204 -1.96 -13.87 -7.84
CA TYR A 204 -2.13 -12.43 -7.88
C TYR A 204 -3.30 -12.01 -8.77
N LEU A 205 -3.27 -12.35 -10.07
CA LEU A 205 -4.35 -11.99 -10.99
C LEU A 205 -5.65 -12.68 -10.59
N HIS A 206 -5.61 -13.93 -10.14
CA HIS A 206 -6.83 -14.60 -9.66
C HIS A 206 -7.50 -13.80 -8.53
N HIS A 207 -6.75 -13.40 -7.51
CA HIS A 207 -7.30 -12.67 -6.37
C HIS A 207 -7.76 -11.25 -6.76
N ILE A 208 -6.93 -10.48 -7.46
CA ILE A 208 -7.26 -9.09 -7.80
C ILE A 208 -8.43 -9.02 -8.78
N LEU A 209 -8.46 -9.86 -9.81
CA LEU A 209 -9.56 -9.86 -10.77
C LEU A 209 -10.88 -10.24 -10.10
N LYS A 210 -10.87 -11.23 -9.19
CA LYS A 210 -12.05 -11.58 -8.40
C LYS A 210 -12.53 -10.39 -7.55
N LYS A 211 -11.63 -9.77 -6.78
CA LYS A 211 -11.95 -8.62 -5.92
C LYS A 211 -12.48 -7.40 -6.69
N VAL A 212 -11.99 -7.16 -7.90
CA VAL A 212 -12.49 -6.09 -8.79
C VAL A 212 -13.86 -6.46 -9.36
N SER A 213 -14.03 -7.67 -9.88
CA SER A 213 -15.32 -8.16 -10.38
C SER A 213 -16.41 -8.12 -9.31
N ASP A 214 -16.14 -8.66 -8.12
CA ASP A 214 -17.11 -8.69 -7.00
C ASP A 214 -17.58 -7.27 -6.64
N ARG A 215 -16.68 -6.28 -6.62
CA ARG A 215 -17.03 -4.88 -6.33
C ARG A 215 -17.81 -4.21 -7.46
N LEU A 216 -17.47 -4.50 -8.71
CA LEU A 216 -18.21 -3.99 -9.87
C LEU A 216 -19.62 -4.58 -9.93
N GLU A 217 -19.78 -5.88 -9.64
CA GLU A 217 -21.08 -6.54 -9.56
C GLU A 217 -21.94 -6.00 -8.42
N ALA A 218 -21.31 -5.64 -7.30
CA ALA A 218 -21.97 -5.00 -6.17
C ALA A 218 -22.35 -3.52 -6.40
N ASP A 219 -21.83 -2.87 -7.47
CA ASP A 219 -22.12 -1.47 -7.80
C ASP A 219 -22.62 -1.30 -9.26
N PRO A 220 -23.89 -1.63 -9.54
CA PRO A 220 -24.49 -1.48 -10.87
C PRO A 220 -24.51 -0.02 -11.37
N GLU A 221 -24.55 0.96 -10.48
CA GLU A 221 -24.55 2.38 -10.89
C GLU A 221 -23.18 2.81 -11.41
N LEU A 222 -22.09 2.30 -10.85
CA LEU A 222 -20.74 2.50 -11.38
C LEU A 222 -20.59 1.87 -12.77
N LEU A 223 -21.12 0.66 -12.99
CA LEU A 223 -21.12 0.02 -14.32
C LEU A 223 -21.90 0.85 -15.34
N ARG A 224 -23.11 1.30 -14.99
CA ARG A 224 -23.93 2.17 -15.86
C ARG A 224 -23.25 3.51 -16.15
N LEU A 225 -22.54 4.07 -15.17
CA LEU A 225 -21.73 5.26 -15.38
C LEU A 225 -20.58 4.97 -16.35
N ALA A 226 -19.89 3.85 -16.19
CA ALA A 226 -18.79 3.45 -17.07
C ALA A 226 -19.25 3.31 -18.53
N GLU A 227 -20.37 2.62 -18.79
CA GLU A 227 -20.95 2.51 -20.13
C GLU A 227 -21.25 3.88 -20.76
N LYS A 228 -21.87 4.79 -20.00
CA LYS A 228 -22.17 6.16 -20.47
C LYS A 228 -20.90 6.94 -20.80
N VAL A 229 -19.87 6.81 -19.95
CA VAL A 229 -18.57 7.47 -20.17
C VAL A 229 -17.90 6.88 -21.41
N PHE A 230 -17.89 5.56 -21.59
CA PHE A 230 -17.27 4.92 -22.76
C PHE A 230 -17.99 5.30 -24.05
N ALA A 231 -19.34 5.27 -24.09
CA ALA A 231 -20.09 5.74 -25.25
C ALA A 231 -19.82 7.22 -25.59
N SER A 232 -19.63 8.06 -24.55
CA SER A 232 -19.26 9.47 -24.74
C SER A 232 -17.84 9.60 -25.29
N ILE A 233 -16.87 8.85 -24.76
CA ILE A 233 -15.49 8.85 -25.25
C ILE A 233 -15.44 8.44 -26.72
N GLU A 234 -16.17 7.40 -27.11
CA GLU A 234 -16.27 6.98 -28.51
C GLU A 234 -16.81 8.08 -29.43
N THR A 235 -17.77 8.89 -28.94
CA THR A 235 -18.44 9.91 -29.76
C THR A 235 -17.65 11.23 -29.81
N ILE A 236 -17.13 11.69 -28.67
CA ILE A 236 -16.60 13.06 -28.50
C ILE A 236 -15.18 13.11 -27.90
N GLY A 237 -14.59 11.96 -27.59
CA GLY A 237 -13.27 11.84 -26.96
C GLY A 237 -13.28 12.13 -25.46
N TYR A 238 -12.21 11.70 -24.78
CA TYR A 238 -12.01 11.85 -23.34
C TYR A 238 -12.10 13.31 -22.87
N LEU A 239 -11.44 14.24 -23.57
CA LEU A 239 -11.34 15.64 -23.15
C LEU A 239 -12.69 16.37 -23.05
N LYS A 240 -13.70 15.90 -23.79
CA LYS A 240 -15.05 16.48 -23.81
C LYS A 240 -16.05 15.65 -22.98
N THR A 241 -15.65 14.48 -22.50
CA THR A 241 -16.53 13.57 -21.78
C THR A 241 -16.68 14.00 -20.32
N GLN A 242 -17.91 14.33 -19.95
CA GLN A 242 -18.27 14.64 -18.56
C GLN A 242 -18.07 13.40 -17.68
N LYS A 243 -17.68 13.62 -16.42
CA LYS A 243 -17.43 12.57 -15.41
C LYS A 243 -16.32 11.56 -15.75
N ALA A 244 -15.53 11.74 -16.82
CA ALA A 244 -14.39 10.86 -17.12
C ALA A 244 -13.38 10.80 -15.94
N ASN A 245 -12.97 11.96 -15.42
CA ASN A 245 -12.10 12.03 -14.24
C ASN A 245 -12.75 11.43 -12.99
N TYR A 246 -14.07 11.58 -12.84
CA TYR A 246 -14.80 10.98 -11.72
C TYR A 246 -14.77 9.46 -11.80
N LEU A 247 -14.97 8.87 -12.99
CA LEU A 247 -14.85 7.43 -13.20
C LEU A 247 -13.44 6.91 -12.88
N ILE A 248 -12.39 7.63 -13.33
CA ILE A 248 -10.99 7.32 -12.96
C ILE A 248 -10.82 7.35 -11.43
N SER A 249 -11.42 8.34 -10.76
CA SER A 249 -11.38 8.42 -9.30
C SER A 249 -12.05 7.23 -8.63
N GLN A 250 -13.19 6.75 -9.14
CA GLN A 250 -13.87 5.56 -8.61
C GLN A 250 -13.02 4.29 -8.78
N PHE A 251 -12.38 4.10 -9.93
CA PHE A 251 -11.49 2.95 -10.15
C PHE A 251 -10.27 2.99 -9.23
N ARG A 252 -9.67 4.17 -9.05
CA ARG A 252 -8.55 4.36 -8.12
C ARG A 252 -8.97 4.10 -6.67
N LYS A 253 -10.19 4.50 -6.27
CA LYS A 253 -10.75 4.26 -4.93
C LYS A 253 -10.92 2.76 -4.69
N MET A 254 -11.51 2.06 -5.66
CA MET A 254 -11.65 0.61 -5.62
C MET A 254 -10.31 -0.12 -5.43
N MET A 255 -9.27 0.26 -6.18
CA MET A 255 -7.94 -0.34 -6.02
C MET A 255 -7.28 0.01 -4.68
N ALA A 256 -7.57 1.19 -4.14
CA ALA A 256 -7.11 1.59 -2.82
C ALA A 256 -7.77 0.75 -1.72
N GLU A 257 -9.08 0.55 -1.77
CA GLU A 257 -9.83 -0.31 -0.85
C GLU A 257 -9.32 -1.76 -0.88
N ILE A 258 -9.11 -2.33 -2.08
CA ILE A 258 -8.47 -3.65 -2.25
C ILE A 258 -7.12 -3.69 -1.54
N SER A 259 -6.31 -2.65 -1.72
CA SER A 259 -4.99 -2.58 -1.14
C SER A 259 -5.02 -2.50 0.40
N VAL A 260 -5.95 -1.75 0.98
CA VAL A 260 -6.15 -1.68 2.44
C VAL A 260 -6.49 -3.05 3.02
N GLU A 261 -7.45 -3.75 2.41
CA GLU A 261 -7.85 -5.09 2.85
C GLU A 261 -6.67 -6.07 2.84
N MET A 262 -5.76 -5.94 1.86
CA MET A 262 -4.60 -6.81 1.72
C MET A 262 -3.46 -6.51 2.70
N MET A 263 -3.43 -5.30 3.28
CA MET A 263 -2.36 -4.92 4.18
C MET A 263 -2.30 -5.79 5.42
N ASP A 264 -3.44 -6.21 5.98
CA ASP A 264 -3.53 -7.13 7.13
C ASP A 264 -2.42 -6.88 8.17
N ALA A 265 -2.35 -5.63 8.64
CA ALA A 265 -1.20 -5.14 9.38
C ALA A 265 -1.12 -5.76 10.77
N ASP A 266 0.08 -6.16 11.17
CA ASP A 266 0.38 -6.61 12.53
C ASP A 266 0.93 -5.48 13.41
N LEU A 267 1.49 -4.44 12.78
CA LEU A 267 1.98 -3.23 13.45
C LEU A 267 1.87 -2.00 12.53
N VAL A 268 1.34 -0.91 13.06
CA VAL A 268 1.31 0.39 12.38
C VAL A 268 2.26 1.36 13.08
N ILE A 269 3.19 1.96 12.33
CA ILE A 269 4.13 2.96 12.81
C ILE A 269 3.79 4.28 12.11
N MET A 270 3.36 5.26 12.90
CA MET A 270 3.03 6.61 12.41
C MET A 270 4.15 7.57 12.79
N ASP A 271 5.00 7.94 11.82
CA ASP A 271 6.00 8.99 12.01
C ASP A 271 5.37 10.35 11.75
N GLU A 272 5.61 11.32 12.65
CA GLU A 272 4.94 12.63 12.64
C GLU A 272 3.39 12.54 12.67
N PHE A 273 2.86 11.72 13.58
CA PHE A 273 1.41 11.45 13.72
C PHE A 273 0.53 12.72 13.70
N GLN A 274 1.02 13.84 14.25
CA GLN A 274 0.34 15.12 14.28
C GLN A 274 -0.02 15.68 12.90
N ARG A 275 0.63 15.20 11.83
CA ARG A 275 0.34 15.58 10.44
C ARG A 275 -0.84 14.80 9.85
N PHE A 276 -1.39 13.84 10.58
CA PHE A 276 -2.48 12.98 10.11
C PHE A 276 -3.67 12.95 11.07
N PRO A 277 -4.28 14.10 11.38
CA PRO A 277 -5.46 14.13 12.24
C PRO A 277 -6.59 13.26 11.68
N GLU A 278 -6.70 13.16 10.36
CA GLU A 278 -7.68 12.34 9.63
C GLU A 278 -7.55 10.84 9.95
N LEU A 279 -6.34 10.33 10.24
CA LEU A 279 -6.09 8.93 10.57
C LEU A 279 -6.33 8.62 12.05
N ILE A 280 -6.50 9.66 12.86
CA ILE A 280 -6.64 9.56 14.32
C ILE A 280 -8.11 9.75 14.72
N LYS A 281 -8.87 10.52 13.93
CA LYS A 281 -10.30 10.75 14.15
C LYS A 281 -11.11 9.51 13.75
N LEU A 282 -11.85 8.96 14.70
CA LEU A 282 -12.77 7.83 14.55
C LEU A 282 -14.17 8.27 14.10
N ASP A 283 -14.31 9.42 13.42
CA ASP A 283 -15.63 9.87 12.97
C ASP A 283 -16.01 9.05 11.72
N GLU A 284 -17.10 8.29 11.84
CA GLU A 284 -17.59 7.26 10.91
C GLU A 284 -17.92 7.74 9.48
N ASP A 285 -17.85 9.05 9.21
CA ASP A 285 -18.35 9.67 7.97
C ASP A 285 -17.27 10.21 7.01
N ASN A 286 -15.98 9.95 7.24
CA ASN A 286 -14.92 10.42 6.33
C ASN A 286 -14.30 9.26 5.54
N GLU A 287 -14.11 9.44 4.22
CA GLU A 287 -13.45 8.44 3.34
C GLU A 287 -12.03 8.07 3.82
N THR A 288 -11.45 8.87 4.72
CA THR A 288 -10.16 8.64 5.39
C THR A 288 -10.22 7.62 6.54
N ALA A 289 -11.41 7.19 6.96
CA ALA A 289 -11.63 6.22 8.04
C ALA A 289 -11.16 4.79 7.71
N MET A 290 -10.73 4.52 6.47
CA MET A 290 -10.25 3.20 6.04
C MET A 290 -9.08 2.64 6.86
N LEU A 291 -8.31 3.47 7.57
CA LEU A 291 -7.25 3.03 8.48
C LEU A 291 -7.62 3.13 9.97
N ALA A 292 -8.78 3.69 10.33
CA ALA A 292 -9.16 3.87 11.73
C ALA A 292 -9.53 2.53 12.42
N CYS A 293 -9.73 1.48 11.61
CA CYS A 293 -10.05 0.11 12.02
C CYS A 293 -8.84 -0.81 12.23
N PHE A 294 -7.60 -0.29 12.17
CA PHE A 294 -6.40 -1.01 12.61
C PHE A 294 -6.09 -0.77 14.09
#